data_AF-A0A178DG53-F1
#
_entry.id   AF-A0A178DG53-F1
#
_cell.length_a   1.000
_cell.length_b   1.000
_cell.length_c   1.000
_cell.angle_alpha   90.00
_cell.angle_beta   90.00
_cell.angle_gamma   90.00
#
_symmetry.space_group_name_H-M   'P 1'
#
loop_
_entity.id
_entity.type
_entity.pdbx_description
1 polymer ?
#
loop_
_entity_poly.entity_id
_entity_poly.type
_entity_poly.pdbx_seq_one_letter_code
_entity_poly.pdbx_strand_id
1 'polypeptide(L)'
;MTVQLYVDKPVAKSKDLYSDYDHDDNDQRYEQSADTSPFGHPFAGYFLPYPDTKYEGLVSTISDDPPMLNWIYIDKQTYEVKYGLRVDAQPNMTGPWDCTRQDHRMTLDGWEGFVVVEEDRGLWALYFDCDDDGLRAKVPEGTRVLEVELWRREKRWKKDPVLRQQEQAKQTT
;
A
#
# COMPACT_ATOMS: atom_id res chain seq x y z
N MET A 1 11.99 16.76 2.37
CA MET A 1 10.86 16.27 1.56
C MET A 1 10.19 15.19 2.38
N THR A 2 9.05 15.49 2.98
CA THR A 2 8.18 14.48 3.61
C THR A 2 7.33 13.92 2.49
N VAL A 3 7.23 12.59 2.37
CA VAL A 3 6.37 12.00 1.34
C VAL A 3 5.50 10.91 1.93
N GLN A 4 4.21 11.19 1.87
CA GLN A 4 3.15 10.45 2.56
C GLN A 4 2.69 9.27 1.70
N LEU A 5 2.62 8.10 2.31
CA LEU A 5 1.97 6.92 1.75
C LEU A 5 0.46 7.00 2.06
N TYR A 6 -0.36 7.23 1.04
CA TYR A 6 -1.82 7.29 1.19
C TYR A 6 -2.44 5.88 1.11
N VAL A 7 -3.30 5.58 2.08
CA VAL A 7 -4.14 4.37 2.10
C VAL A 7 -5.42 4.68 1.32
N ASP A 8 -5.73 3.82 0.35
CA ASP A 8 -6.90 3.93 -0.52
C ASP A 8 -8.20 4.08 0.31
N LYS A 9 -9.18 4.83 -0.21
CA LYS A 9 -10.43 5.09 0.51
C LYS A 9 -11.09 3.76 0.85
N PRO A 10 -11.39 3.45 2.12
CA PRO A 10 -12.10 2.23 2.45
C PRO A 10 -13.46 2.25 1.77
N VAL A 11 -13.70 1.28 0.87
CA VAL A 11 -15.05 0.99 0.39
C VAL A 11 -15.80 0.40 1.58
N ALA A 12 -16.50 1.24 2.32
CA ALA A 12 -17.45 0.79 3.32
C ALA A 12 -18.51 -0.03 2.60
N LYS A 13 -18.47 -1.36 2.75
CA LYS A 13 -19.62 -2.19 2.41
C LYS A 13 -20.66 -1.93 3.50
N SER A 14 -21.57 -1.00 3.24
CA SER A 14 -22.80 -0.91 4.04
C SER A 14 -23.53 -2.24 3.93
N LYS A 15 -23.90 -2.76 5.09
CA LYS A 15 -24.47 -4.10 5.25
C LYS A 15 -25.97 -3.96 5.41
N ASP A 16 -26.67 -3.59 4.33
CA ASP A 16 -28.13 -3.51 4.35
C ASP A 16 -28.76 -4.37 3.24
N LEU A 17 -29.26 -5.52 3.72
CA LEU A 17 -30.50 -6.21 3.34
C LEU A 17 -30.66 -6.83 1.94
N TYR A 18 -31.13 -8.09 1.98
CA TYR A 18 -31.66 -8.91 0.89
C TYR A 18 -32.55 -8.11 -0.09
N SER A 19 -32.20 -8.15 -1.38
CA SER A 19 -33.18 -8.33 -2.45
C SER A 19 -32.51 -8.93 -3.68
N ASP A 20 -32.89 -10.17 -4.00
CA ASP A 20 -32.86 -10.70 -5.36
C ASP A 20 -33.49 -9.67 -6.31
N TYR A 21 -32.80 -9.32 -7.39
CA TYR A 21 -33.33 -9.17 -8.76
C TYR A 21 -32.17 -8.75 -9.69
N ASP A 22 -31.90 -9.59 -10.69
CA ASP A 22 -31.11 -9.25 -11.87
C ASP A 22 -31.81 -8.15 -12.69
N HIS A 23 -31.23 -6.94 -12.79
CA HIS A 23 -31.14 -6.18 -14.05
C HIS A 23 -30.39 -4.84 -13.89
N ASP A 24 -29.34 -4.74 -14.73
CA ASP A 24 -29.13 -3.68 -15.72
C ASP A 24 -28.49 -2.33 -15.33
N ASP A 25 -27.60 -1.91 -16.23
CA ASP A 25 -26.73 -0.75 -16.20
C ASP A 25 -27.44 0.55 -15.84
N ASN A 26 -27.18 1.10 -14.65
CA ASN A 26 -27.34 2.54 -14.42
C ASN A 26 -26.40 3.04 -13.32
N ASP A 27 -25.16 3.27 -13.74
CA ASP A 27 -24.12 3.97 -13.00
C ASP A 27 -24.59 5.44 -12.80
N GLN A 28 -25.35 5.69 -11.74
CA GLN A 28 -25.75 7.03 -11.34
C GLN A 28 -24.50 7.81 -10.94
N ARG A 29 -24.03 8.63 -11.88
CA ARG A 29 -22.97 9.63 -11.72
C ARG A 29 -23.26 10.51 -10.51
N TYR A 30 -22.54 10.26 -9.41
CA TYR A 30 -22.29 11.29 -8.42
C TYR A 30 -21.39 12.35 -9.06
N GLU A 31 -21.88 13.58 -9.10
CA GLU A 31 -21.18 14.72 -9.69
C GLU A 31 -19.77 14.84 -9.10
N GLN A 32 -18.81 14.48 -9.94
CA GLN A 32 -17.39 14.56 -9.69
C GLN A 32 -17.01 16.04 -9.60
N SER A 33 -16.92 16.57 -8.39
CA SER A 33 -16.38 17.90 -8.14
C SER A 33 -15.00 17.99 -8.78
N ALA A 34 -14.88 18.90 -9.74
CA ALA A 34 -13.75 19.07 -10.64
C ALA A 34 -12.50 19.61 -9.93
N ASP A 35 -11.78 18.73 -9.24
CA ASP A 35 -10.31 18.76 -9.15
C ASP A 35 -9.79 17.38 -8.68
N THR A 36 -10.14 16.33 -9.43
CA THR A 36 -9.81 14.93 -9.08
C THR A 36 -8.53 14.45 -9.74
N SER A 37 -7.46 15.26 -9.76
CA SER A 37 -6.15 14.69 -10.02
C SER A 37 -5.75 13.87 -8.78
N PRO A 38 -5.51 12.55 -8.89
CA PRO A 38 -5.06 11.76 -7.75
C PRO A 38 -3.79 12.41 -7.19
N PHE A 39 -3.81 12.71 -5.89
CA PHE A 39 -2.67 13.30 -5.22
C PHE A 39 -1.61 12.21 -5.03
N GLY A 40 -0.56 12.24 -5.85
CA GLY A 40 0.55 11.30 -5.79
C GLY A 40 0.36 10.03 -6.62
N HIS A 41 1.33 9.11 -6.49
CA HIS A 41 1.36 7.82 -7.17
C HIS A 41 0.80 6.72 -6.24
N PRO A 42 -0.19 5.93 -6.67
CA PRO A 42 -0.76 4.87 -5.84
C PRO A 42 0.25 3.77 -5.52
N PHE A 43 0.30 3.34 -4.26
CA PHE A 43 1.17 2.24 -3.85
C PHE A 43 0.96 0.98 -4.72
N ALA A 44 2.05 0.50 -5.32
CA ALA A 44 2.08 -0.74 -6.09
C ALA A 44 3.29 -1.56 -5.66
N GLY A 45 3.11 -2.31 -4.57
CA GLY A 45 4.16 -3.01 -3.87
C GLY A 45 4.67 -4.28 -4.54
N TYR A 46 5.99 -4.51 -4.48
CA TYR A 46 6.64 -5.78 -4.82
C TYR A 46 7.67 -6.14 -3.74
N PHE A 47 7.82 -7.43 -3.47
CA PHE A 47 8.92 -7.94 -2.65
C PHE A 47 10.13 -8.20 -3.56
N LEU A 48 11.29 -7.71 -3.15
CA LEU A 48 12.56 -7.95 -3.85
C LEU A 48 13.63 -8.30 -2.80
N PRO A 49 14.62 -9.14 -3.12
CA PRO A 49 15.75 -9.38 -2.23
C PRO A 49 16.40 -8.06 -1.81
N TYR A 50 16.47 -7.78 -0.51
CA TYR A 50 17.11 -6.55 -0.06
C TYR A 50 18.63 -6.75 -0.12
N PRO A 51 19.37 -5.86 -0.79
CA PRO A 51 20.79 -6.09 -1.04
C PRO A 51 21.62 -6.29 0.22
N ASP A 52 22.63 -7.17 0.14
CA ASP A 52 23.55 -7.52 1.23
C ASP A 52 22.85 -8.10 2.48
N THR A 53 21.64 -8.61 2.33
CA THR A 53 20.88 -9.30 3.37
C THR A 53 20.35 -10.64 2.88
N LYS A 54 19.74 -11.41 3.78
CA LYS A 54 19.10 -12.70 3.46
C LYS A 54 17.57 -12.60 3.36
N TYR A 55 17.02 -11.40 3.51
CA TYR A 55 15.58 -11.17 3.57
C TYR A 55 15.10 -10.37 2.35
N GLU A 56 13.79 -10.31 2.18
CA GLU A 56 13.15 -9.46 1.18
C GLU A 56 12.81 -8.09 1.76
N GLY A 57 13.06 -7.06 0.95
CA GLY A 57 12.57 -5.72 1.16
C GLY A 57 11.30 -5.48 0.35
N LEU A 58 10.59 -4.40 0.69
CA LEU A 58 9.42 -3.95 -0.05
C LEU A 58 9.79 -2.76 -0.93
N VAL A 59 9.35 -2.75 -2.17
CA VAL A 59 9.44 -1.60 -3.09
C VAL A 59 8.06 -1.20 -3.57
N SER A 60 7.85 0.06 -3.95
CA SER A 60 6.67 0.52 -4.69
C SER A 60 7.09 1.26 -5.94
N THR A 61 6.25 1.24 -6.97
CA THR A 61 6.37 2.24 -8.03
C THR A 61 6.08 3.64 -7.50
N ILE A 62 6.72 4.64 -8.10
CA ILE A 62 6.51 6.08 -7.85
C ILE A 62 6.16 6.86 -9.12
N SER A 63 6.24 6.18 -10.26
CA SER A 63 5.96 6.68 -11.61
C SER A 63 5.63 5.47 -12.47
N ASP A 64 4.65 5.61 -13.36
CA ASP A 64 4.29 4.55 -14.32
C ASP A 64 5.12 4.65 -15.60
N ASP A 65 5.52 5.86 -16.03
CA ASP A 65 6.32 6.09 -17.23
C ASP A 65 7.29 7.29 -17.08
N PRO A 66 8.63 7.07 -17.01
CA PRO A 66 9.26 5.76 -16.93
C PRO A 66 8.93 5.08 -15.58
N PRO A 67 8.83 3.74 -15.56
CA PRO A 67 8.60 3.01 -14.33
C PRO A 67 9.80 3.17 -13.40
N MET A 68 9.57 3.75 -12.23
CA MET A 68 10.58 3.95 -11.19
C MET A 68 10.13 3.30 -9.90
N LEU A 69 11.06 2.64 -9.20
CA LEU A 69 10.82 1.96 -7.94
C LEU A 69 11.61 2.63 -6.81
N ASN A 70 10.97 2.79 -5.67
CA ASN A 70 11.63 3.17 -4.42
C ASN A 70 11.43 2.08 -3.37
N TRP A 71 12.43 1.92 -2.49
CA TRP A 71 12.34 1.06 -1.32
C TRP A 71 11.40 1.66 -0.30
N ILE A 72 10.59 0.81 0.33
CA ILE A 72 9.77 1.15 1.49
C ILE A 72 10.54 0.74 2.74
N TYR A 73 10.59 1.64 3.72
CA TYR A 73 11.34 1.45 4.95
C TYR A 73 10.69 2.21 6.11
N ILE A 74 10.98 1.80 7.34
CA ILE A 74 10.57 2.55 8.54
C ILE A 74 11.72 3.47 8.92
N ASP A 75 11.44 4.78 8.96
CA ASP A 75 12.40 5.74 9.52
C ASP A 75 12.64 5.40 10.99
N LYS A 76 13.88 5.05 11.36
CA LYS A 76 14.19 4.59 12.73
C LYS A 76 14.02 5.68 13.79
N GLN A 77 13.95 6.95 13.40
CA GLN A 77 13.81 8.07 14.32
C GLN A 77 12.33 8.35 14.58
N THR A 78 11.54 8.48 13.50
CA THR A 78 10.13 8.90 13.57
C THR A 78 9.14 7.75 13.56
N TYR A 79 9.55 6.56 13.14
CA TYR A 79 8.70 5.39 12.89
C TYR A 79 7.70 5.54 11.74
N GLU A 80 7.82 6.59 10.94
CA GLU A 80 7.05 6.77 9.72
C GLU A 80 7.47 5.74 8.68
N VAL A 81 6.50 5.13 7.99
CA VAL A 81 6.74 4.35 6.79
C VAL A 81 7.06 5.34 5.66
N LYS A 82 8.30 5.30 5.18
CA LYS A 82 8.79 6.17 4.11
C LYS A 82 9.15 5.35 2.88
N TYR A 83 9.46 6.08 1.81
CA TYR A 83 10.03 5.50 0.63
C TYR A 83 11.19 6.33 0.08
N GLY A 84 12.11 5.69 -0.63
CA GLY A 84 13.26 6.39 -1.20
C GLY A 84 14.25 5.48 -1.92
N LEU A 85 15.39 6.07 -2.30
CA LEU A 85 16.49 5.31 -2.88
C LEU A 85 17.12 4.42 -1.82
N ARG A 86 17.92 3.44 -2.26
CA ARG A 86 18.61 2.53 -1.34
C ARG A 86 19.46 3.29 -0.31
N VAL A 87 20.14 4.37 -0.72
CA VAL A 87 21.01 5.15 0.17
C VAL A 87 20.24 5.80 1.32
N ASP A 88 18.97 6.13 1.11
CA ASP A 88 18.08 6.70 2.12
C ASP A 88 17.46 5.61 3.00
N ALA A 89 17.16 4.46 2.41
CA ALA A 89 16.56 3.32 3.10
C ALA A 89 17.54 2.55 4.00
N GLN A 90 18.77 2.31 3.52
CA GLN A 90 19.78 1.49 4.22
C GLN A 90 20.09 1.88 5.68
N PRO A 91 20.14 3.17 6.08
CA PRO A 91 20.38 3.52 7.49
C PRO A 91 19.16 3.30 8.41
N ASN A 92 18.03 2.86 7.86
CA ASN A 92 16.72 2.71 8.50
C ASN A 92 16.29 1.22 8.57
N MET A 93 15.06 0.93 8.98
CA MET A 93 14.56 -0.44 9.06
C MET A 93 13.95 -0.86 7.72
N THR A 94 14.59 -1.81 7.04
CA THR A 94 14.29 -2.16 5.65
C THR A 94 13.66 -3.54 5.48
N GLY A 95 13.38 -4.23 6.57
CA GLY A 95 12.83 -5.57 6.58
C GLY A 95 13.27 -6.37 7.80
N PRO A 96 12.94 -7.67 7.85
CA PRO A 96 12.27 -8.43 6.79
C PRO A 96 10.83 -7.96 6.54
N TRP A 97 10.45 -7.70 5.29
CA TRP A 97 9.05 -7.55 4.92
C TRP A 97 8.48 -8.91 4.51
N ASP A 98 7.28 -9.24 4.97
CA ASP A 98 6.58 -10.48 4.60
C ASP A 98 5.06 -10.30 4.75
N CYS A 99 4.29 -11.35 4.53
CA CYS A 99 2.88 -11.43 4.90
C CYS A 99 2.59 -12.69 5.72
N THR A 100 1.60 -12.63 6.59
CA THR A 100 1.11 -13.82 7.29
C THR A 100 0.58 -14.86 6.31
N ARG A 101 0.82 -16.14 6.61
CA ARG A 101 0.50 -17.26 5.72
C ARG A 101 -1.00 -17.46 5.47
N GLN A 102 -1.85 -17.07 6.43
CA GLN A 102 -3.29 -17.35 6.38
C GLN A 102 -4.05 -16.22 5.68
N ASP A 103 -3.82 -14.98 6.11
CA ASP A 103 -4.63 -13.83 5.71
C ASP A 103 -3.90 -12.84 4.80
N HIS A 104 -2.63 -13.11 4.48
CA HIS A 104 -1.77 -12.21 3.70
C HIS A 104 -1.70 -10.79 4.29
N ARG A 105 -1.73 -10.67 5.62
CA ARG A 105 -1.52 -9.39 6.31
C ARG A 105 -0.03 -9.07 6.34
N MET A 106 0.34 -7.85 5.97
CA MET A 106 1.72 -7.39 5.91
C MET A 106 2.36 -7.44 7.30
N THR A 107 3.61 -7.86 7.35
CA THR A 107 4.44 -7.87 8.55
C THR A 107 5.78 -7.22 8.28
N LEU A 108 6.32 -6.53 9.28
CA LEU A 108 7.73 -6.17 9.35
C LEU A 108 8.37 -6.92 10.52
N ASP A 109 9.47 -7.62 10.25
CA ASP A 109 10.16 -8.48 11.22
C ASP A 109 9.21 -9.47 11.93
N GLY A 110 8.24 -10.00 11.15
CA GLY A 110 7.26 -10.96 11.65
C GLY A 110 6.13 -10.38 12.50
N TRP A 111 6.02 -9.05 12.61
CA TRP A 111 5.00 -8.38 13.41
C TRP A 111 4.12 -7.41 12.60
N GLU A 112 2.85 -7.30 12.99
CA GLU A 112 1.82 -6.48 12.34
C GLU A 112 1.59 -5.14 13.08
N GLY A 113 2.66 -4.48 13.55
CA GLY A 113 2.60 -3.26 14.36
C GLY A 113 2.28 -1.97 13.59
N PHE A 114 1.43 -2.01 12.57
CA PHE A 114 1.13 -0.83 11.75
C PHE A 114 0.09 0.07 12.40
N VAL A 115 0.33 1.38 12.33
CA VAL A 115 -0.61 2.40 12.78
C VAL A 115 -0.72 3.51 11.74
N VAL A 116 -1.83 4.25 11.74
CA VAL A 116 -1.97 5.49 10.98
C VAL A 116 -2.04 6.68 11.91
N VAL A 117 -1.34 7.75 11.54
CA VAL A 117 -1.24 9.00 12.29
C VAL A 117 -1.89 10.10 11.46
N GLU A 118 -2.82 10.87 12.05
CA GLU A 118 -3.39 12.04 11.39
C GLU A 118 -2.42 13.23 11.50
N GLU A 119 -1.69 13.52 10.42
CA GLU A 119 -0.69 14.61 10.38
C GLU A 119 -1.33 15.98 10.13
N ASP A 120 -2.45 15.99 9.40
CA ASP A 120 -3.31 17.16 9.17
C ASP A 120 -4.76 16.67 9.02
N ARG A 121 -5.74 17.58 9.08
CA ARG A 121 -7.16 17.25 9.09
C ARG A 121 -7.56 16.40 7.87
N GLY A 122 -7.84 15.12 8.10
CA GLY A 122 -8.19 14.14 7.06
C GLY A 122 -7.00 13.58 6.27
N LEU A 123 -5.77 13.93 6.63
CA LEU A 123 -4.53 13.46 6.01
C LEU A 123 -3.82 12.49 6.97
N TRP A 124 -3.71 11.25 6.54
CA TRP A 124 -3.17 10.16 7.35
C TRP A 124 -1.89 9.63 6.72
N ALA A 125 -0.89 9.42 7.57
CA ALA A 125 0.36 8.78 7.19
C ALA A 125 0.51 7.45 7.94
N LEU A 126 1.16 6.49 7.29
CA LEU A 126 1.39 5.17 7.84
C LEU A 126 2.69 5.16 8.65
N TYR A 127 2.64 4.56 9.84
CA TYR A 127 3.75 4.39 10.77
C TYR A 127 3.82 2.92 11.23
N PHE A 128 4.92 2.56 11.90
CA PHE A 128 5.10 1.25 12.52
C PHE A 128 5.49 1.43 14.00
N ASP A 129 4.64 0.97 14.91
CA ASP A 129 4.79 1.18 16.34
C ASP A 129 5.84 0.26 16.95
N CYS A 130 7.13 0.46 16.68
CA CYS A 130 8.19 -0.45 17.11
C CYS A 130 8.22 -0.77 18.61
N ASP A 131 7.69 0.13 19.44
CA ASP A 131 7.73 0.04 20.91
C ASP A 131 6.41 -0.50 21.53
N ASP A 132 5.39 -0.78 20.71
CA ASP A 132 4.05 -1.25 21.13
C ASP A 132 3.42 -0.33 22.19
N ASP A 133 3.57 0.99 22.02
CA ASP A 133 3.14 2.01 22.98
C ASP A 133 2.20 3.08 22.40
N GLY A 134 1.78 2.90 21.15
CA GLY A 134 0.96 3.83 20.38
C GLY A 134 1.74 5.05 19.91
N LEU A 135 3.03 4.92 19.62
CA LEU A 135 3.93 6.01 19.21
C LEU A 135 4.07 7.13 20.25
N ARG A 136 3.92 6.83 21.55
CA ARG A 136 3.77 7.85 22.61
C ARG A 136 4.93 8.84 22.66
N ALA A 137 6.15 8.36 22.39
CA ALA A 137 7.35 9.19 22.37
C ALA A 137 7.68 9.77 20.99
N LYS A 138 6.93 9.41 19.94
CA LYS A 138 7.23 9.75 18.53
C LYS A 138 6.31 10.83 17.98
N VAL A 139 5.08 10.93 18.46
CA VAL A 139 4.10 11.93 18.01
C VAL A 139 3.71 12.90 19.14
N PRO A 140 3.31 14.14 18.82
CA PRO A 140 2.82 15.07 19.83
C PRO A 140 1.62 14.53 20.62
N GLU A 141 1.50 14.92 21.88
CA GLU A 141 0.35 14.58 22.71
C GLU A 141 -0.97 15.05 22.06
N GLY A 142 -1.98 14.19 22.08
CA GLY A 142 -3.29 14.47 21.47
C GLY A 142 -3.37 14.17 19.97
N THR A 143 -2.27 13.75 19.33
CA THR A 143 -2.29 13.26 17.94
C THR A 143 -3.15 12.01 17.83
N ARG A 144 -3.98 11.93 16.78
CA ARG A 144 -4.83 10.76 16.53
C ARG A 144 -3.99 9.66 15.90
N VAL A 145 -3.88 8.54 16.60
CA VAL A 145 -3.20 7.32 16.16
C VAL A 145 -4.21 6.18 16.18
N LEU A 146 -4.27 5.38 15.11
CA LEU A 146 -5.14 4.22 15.00
C LEU A 146 -4.33 3.02 14.54
N GLU A 147 -4.45 1.89 15.24
CA GLU A 147 -3.94 0.61 14.77
C GLU A 147 -4.66 0.18 13.49
N VAL A 148 -3.89 -0.35 12.54
CA VAL A 148 -4.41 -0.81 11.25
C VAL A 148 -3.76 -2.12 10.83
N GLU A 149 -4.50 -2.90 10.06
CA GLU A 149 -3.96 -4.05 9.36
C GLU A 149 -3.77 -3.72 7.88
N LEU A 150 -2.64 -4.10 7.31
CA LEU A 150 -2.37 -3.94 5.89
C LEU A 150 -2.57 -5.28 5.19
N TRP A 151 -3.52 -5.35 4.26
CA TRP A 151 -3.85 -6.59 3.55
C TRP A 151 -3.27 -6.58 2.15
N ARG A 152 -2.40 -7.56 1.82
CA ARG A 152 -1.93 -7.73 0.44
C ARG A 152 -3.05 -8.28 -0.43
N ARG A 153 -3.38 -7.54 -1.49
CA ARG A 153 -4.29 -7.98 -2.54
C ARG A 153 -3.58 -7.97 -3.89
N GLU A 154 -3.44 -9.14 -4.49
CA GLU A 154 -2.86 -9.23 -5.83
C GLU A 154 -3.84 -8.65 -6.85
N LYS A 155 -3.36 -7.72 -7.68
CA LYS A 155 -4.14 -7.24 -8.82
C LYS A 155 -4.40 -8.43 -9.75
N ARG A 156 -5.67 -8.72 -10.00
CA ARG A 156 -6.05 -9.73 -11.00
C ARG A 156 -5.53 -9.30 -12.36
N TRP A 157 -4.53 -10.00 -12.87
CA TRP A 157 -4.05 -9.82 -14.24
C TRP A 157 -5.17 -10.18 -15.22
N LYS A 158 -5.72 -9.19 -15.93
CA LYS A 158 -6.53 -9.46 -17.12
C LYS A 158 -5.54 -9.77 -18.25
N LYS A 159 -5.36 -11.05 -18.58
CA LYS A 159 -4.61 -11.42 -19.81
C LYS A 159 -5.29 -10.72 -20.98
N ASP A 160 -4.56 -9.87 -21.70
CA ASP A 160 -5.06 -9.27 -22.92
C ASP A 160 -5.53 -10.41 -23.85
N PRO A 161 -6.83 -10.49 -24.17
CA PRO A 161 -7.37 -11.57 -25.00
C PRO A 161 -6.70 -11.61 -26.38
N VAL A 162 -6.19 -10.47 -26.87
CA VAL A 162 -5.50 -10.36 -28.16
C VAL A 162 -4.12 -11.03 -28.12
N LEU A 163 -3.33 -10.81 -27.06
CA LEU A 163 -2.04 -11.49 -26.88
C LEU A 163 -2.21 -13.01 -26.79
N ARG A 164 -3.26 -13.51 -26.10
CA ARG A 164 -3.57 -14.94 -26.02
C ARG A 164 -3.86 -15.55 -27.40
N GLN A 165 -4.66 -14.87 -28.22
CA GLN A 165 -4.97 -15.34 -29.58
C GLN A 165 -3.72 -15.40 -30.46
N GLN A 166 -2.83 -14.40 -30.34
CA GLN A 166 -1.56 -14.39 -31.07
C GLN A 166 -0.60 -15.49 -30.61
N GLU A 167 -0.54 -15.81 -29.32
CA GLU A 167 0.27 -16.91 -28.79
C GLU A 167 -0.26 -18.28 -29.21
N GLN A 168 -1.58 -18.49 -29.19
CA GLN A 168 -2.21 -19.74 -29.63
C GLN A 168 -2.04 -19.97 -31.15
N ALA A 169 -2.13 -18.90 -31.94
CA ALA A 169 -1.89 -18.98 -33.38
C ALA A 169 -0.44 -19.38 -33.71
N LYS A 170 0.55 -18.95 -32.90
CA LYS A 170 1.97 -19.29 -33.08
C LYS A 170 2.35 -20.72 -32.68
N GLN A 171 1.56 -21.38 -31.82
CA GLN A 171 1.83 -22.77 -31.39
C GLN A 171 1.20 -23.83 -32.30
N THR A 172 0.36 -23.42 -33.26
CA THR A 172 -0.37 -24.34 -34.16
C THR A 172 0.24 -24.37 -35.58
N THR A 173 1.42 -23.78 -35.78
CA THR A 173 2.17 -23.81 -37.05
C THR A 173 3.52 -24.47 -36.81
#